data_AF-A0A844WWK2-F1
#
_entry.id   AF-A0A844WWK2-F1
#
_cell.length_a   1.000
_cell.length_b   1.000
_cell.length_c   1.000
_cell.angle_alpha   90.00
_cell.angle_beta   90.00
_cell.angle_gamma   90.00
#
_symmetry.space_group_name_H-M   'P 1'
#
loop_
_entity.id
_entity.type
_entity.pdbx_description
1 polymer ?
#
loop_
_entity_poly.entity_id
_entity_poly.type
_entity_poly.pdbx_seq_one_letter_code
_entity_poly.pdbx_strand_id
1 'polypeptide(L)'
;MNHIRAEIDQIDHSIIKLLATRFEYVKAASKFKKNTTDVQAKERFDSMLEQRKQWSNELGLNGEIIKDLYANLVRYFIDEELKYFKNKEK
;
A
#
# COMPACT_ATOMS: atom_id res chain seq x y z
N MET A 1 24.14 3.10 -20.58
CA MET A 1 23.82 2.36 -19.34
C MET A 1 23.69 3.27 -18.12
N ASN A 2 24.63 4.18 -17.84
CA ASN A 2 24.55 5.05 -16.65
C ASN A 2 23.32 5.97 -16.64
N HIS A 3 22.96 6.57 -17.78
CA HIS A 3 21.74 7.40 -17.88
C HIS A 3 20.46 6.60 -17.62
N ILE A 4 20.36 5.38 -18.17
CA ILE A 4 19.18 4.51 -17.96
C ILE A 4 19.00 4.18 -16.47
N ARG A 5 20.09 3.88 -15.75
CA ARG A 5 20.03 3.62 -14.31
C ARG A 5 19.60 4.86 -13.52
N ALA A 6 20.11 6.03 -13.88
CA ALA A 6 19.70 7.28 -13.23
C ALA A 6 18.21 7.58 -13.42
N GLU A 7 17.65 7.30 -14.60
CA GLU A 7 16.20 7.43 -14.82
C GLU A 7 15.39 6.44 -13.98
N ILE A 8 15.85 5.18 -13.86
CA ILE A 8 15.23 4.18 -12.97
C ILE A 8 15.26 4.67 -11.52
N ASP A 9 16.40 5.16 -11.04
CA ASP A 9 16.54 5.67 -9.67
C ASP A 9 15.58 6.84 -9.39
N GLN A 10 15.38 7.73 -10.38
CA GLN A 10 14.43 8.84 -10.26
C GLN A 10 12.97 8.37 -10.20
N ILE A 11 12.62 7.35 -11.00
CA ILE A 11 11.30 6.71 -10.96
C ILE A 11 11.08 6.08 -9.59
N ASP A 12 12.04 5.30 -9.09
CA ASP A 12 11.95 4.62 -7.80
C ASP A 12 11.81 5.61 -6.65
N HIS A 13 12.59 6.69 -6.67
CA HIS A 13 12.46 7.76 -5.68
C HIS A 13 11.06 8.42 -5.72
N SER A 14 10.49 8.59 -6.91
CA SER A 14 9.12 9.13 -7.08
C SER A 14 8.06 8.16 -6.55
N ILE A 15 8.22 6.86 -6.81
CA ILE A 15 7.36 5.80 -6.26
C ILE A 15 7.41 5.84 -4.72
N ILE A 16 8.60 5.89 -4.12
CA ILE A 16 8.76 5.94 -2.66
C ILE A 16 8.06 7.17 -2.06
N LYS A 17 8.15 8.34 -2.68
CA LYS A 17 7.42 9.55 -2.23
C LYS A 17 5.90 9.37 -2.28
N LEU A 18 5.39 8.74 -3.33
CA LEU A 18 3.96 8.43 -3.45
C LEU A 18 3.52 7.42 -2.39
N LEU A 19 4.35 6.41 -2.09
CA LEU A 19 4.08 5.45 -1.03
C LEU A 19 4.04 6.10 0.36
N ALA A 20 4.97 7.03 0.64
CA ALA A 20 4.95 7.81 1.88
C ALA A 20 3.66 8.64 2.00
N THR A 21 3.24 9.30 0.92
CA THR A 21 1.97 10.06 0.89
C THR A 21 0.77 9.14 1.11
N ARG A 22 0.74 7.96 0.45
CA ARG A 22 -0.28 6.94 0.65
C ARG A 22 -0.34 6.49 2.12
N PHE A 23 0.79 6.37 2.79
CA PHE A 23 0.84 5.97 4.19
C PHE A 23 0.17 7.00 5.11
N GLU A 24 0.38 8.30 4.87
CA GLU A 24 -0.32 9.36 5.64
C GLU A 24 -1.85 9.26 5.50
N TYR A 25 -2.36 8.92 4.30
CA TYR A 25 -3.80 8.68 4.12
C TYR A 25 -4.30 7.48 4.92
N VAL A 26 -3.51 6.40 5.04
CA VAL A 26 -3.87 5.25 5.88
C VAL A 26 -3.93 5.66 7.35
N LYS A 27 -2.94 6.42 7.85
CA LYS A 27 -2.97 6.97 9.21
C LYS A 27 -4.10 7.96 9.47
N ALA A 28 -4.54 8.69 8.44
CA ALA A 28 -5.71 9.57 8.57
C ALA A 28 -7.00 8.75 8.64
N ALA A 29 -7.12 7.72 7.80
CA ALA A 29 -8.29 6.84 7.73
C ALA A 29 -8.48 6.01 9.02
N SER A 30 -7.39 5.59 9.67
CA SER A 30 -7.44 4.83 10.93
C SER A 30 -8.20 5.54 12.05
N LYS A 31 -8.11 6.87 12.12
CA LYS A 31 -8.81 7.70 13.11
C LYS A 31 -10.33 7.58 13.03
N PHE A 32 -10.86 7.15 11.89
CA PHE A 32 -12.30 7.00 11.66
C PHE A 32 -12.79 5.56 11.86
N LYS A 33 -11.91 4.57 12.01
CA LYS A 33 -12.27 3.17 12.27
C LYS A 33 -12.61 2.99 13.75
N LYS A 34 -13.80 3.44 14.17
CA LYS A 34 -14.27 3.27 15.56
C LYS A 34 -14.81 1.87 15.86
N ASN A 35 -15.16 1.09 14.83
CA ASN A 35 -15.50 -0.33 14.88
C ASN A 35 -15.74 -0.78 13.44
N THR A 36 -14.84 -1.56 12.85
CA THR A 36 -15.08 -2.18 11.55
C THR A 36 -15.31 -3.66 11.77
N THR A 37 -16.46 -4.16 11.35
CA THR A 37 -16.72 -5.59 11.19
C THR A 37 -15.64 -6.18 10.29
N ASP A 38 -14.78 -7.03 10.83
CA ASP A 38 -13.57 -7.56 10.17
C ASP A 38 -13.83 -8.15 8.78
N VAL A 39 -15.03 -8.68 8.54
CA VAL A 39 -15.46 -9.23 7.25
C VAL A 39 -15.50 -8.16 6.15
N GLN A 40 -16.07 -6.99 6.42
CA GLN A 40 -16.18 -5.91 5.44
C GLN A 40 -14.81 -5.30 5.09
N ALA A 41 -13.89 -5.29 6.07
CA ALA A 41 -12.52 -4.85 5.85
C ALA A 41 -11.75 -5.84 4.94
N LYS A 42 -11.97 -7.15 5.12
CA LYS A 42 -11.36 -8.19 4.28
C LYS A 42 -11.82 -8.13 2.83
N GLU A 43 -13.12 -8.03 2.58
CA GLU A 43 -13.66 -7.95 1.21
C GLU A 43 -13.13 -6.73 0.45
N ARG A 44 -13.08 -5.56 1.12
CA ARG A 44 -12.52 -4.34 0.54
C ARG A 44 -11.04 -4.50 0.21
N PHE A 45 -10.28 -5.17 1.07
CA PHE A 45 -8.86 -5.43 0.84
C PHE A 45 -8.64 -6.36 -0.37
N ASP A 46 -9.38 -7.47 -0.44
CA ASP A 46 -9.28 -8.43 -1.54
C ASP A 46 -9.68 -7.78 -2.88
N SER A 47 -10.77 -7.01 -2.90
CA SER A 47 -11.20 -6.24 -4.07
C SER A 47 -10.15 -5.22 -4.53
N MET A 48 -9.52 -4.51 -3.58
CA MET A 48 -8.44 -3.58 -3.88
C MET A 48 -7.25 -4.28 -4.56
N LEU A 49 -6.88 -5.48 -4.10
CA LEU A 49 -5.78 -6.26 -4.64
C LEU A 49 -6.06 -6.74 -6.07
N GLU A 50 -7.24 -7.30 -6.33
CA GLU A 50 -7.63 -7.73 -7.68
C GLU A 50 -7.65 -6.55 -8.67
N GLN A 51 -8.09 -5.37 -8.21
CA GLN A 51 -8.04 -4.17 -9.03
C GLN A 51 -6.59 -3.77 -9.39
N ARG A 52 -5.63 -3.85 -8.46
CA ARG A 52 -4.21 -3.55 -8.76
C ARG A 52 -3.62 -4.57 -9.72
N LYS A 53 -3.98 -5.85 -9.56
CA LYS A 53 -3.60 -6.92 -10.49
C LYS A 53 -4.09 -6.60 -11.90
N GLN A 54 -5.36 -6.20 -12.06
CA GLN A 54 -5.92 -5.82 -13.35
C GLN A 54 -5.15 -4.65 -13.98
N TRP A 55 -4.98 -3.53 -13.26
CA TRP A 55 -4.24 -2.37 -13.77
C TRP A 55 -2.81 -2.71 -14.19
N SER A 56 -2.18 -3.63 -13.48
CA SER A 56 -0.82 -4.07 -13.78
C SER A 56 -0.76 -4.86 -15.08
N ASN A 57 -1.72 -5.77 -15.28
CA ASN A 57 -1.83 -6.52 -16.53
C ASN A 57 -2.10 -5.59 -17.73
N GLU A 58 -2.94 -4.57 -17.55
CA GLU A 58 -3.23 -3.56 -18.58
C GLU A 58 -1.98 -2.75 -18.99
N LEU A 59 -1.02 -2.59 -18.07
CA LEU A 59 0.25 -1.90 -18.30
C LEU A 59 1.39 -2.85 -18.74
N GLY A 60 1.08 -4.12 -19.02
CA GLY A 60 2.07 -5.11 -19.47
C GLY A 60 2.97 -5.66 -18.35
N LEU A 61 2.62 -5.45 -17.09
CA LEU A 61 3.29 -6.02 -15.92
C LEU A 61 2.66 -7.35 -15.51
N ASN A 62 3.41 -8.16 -14.77
CA ASN A 62 2.85 -9.35 -14.12
C ASN A 62 1.96 -8.93 -12.95
N GLY A 63 0.64 -9.08 -13.11
CA GLY A 63 -0.33 -8.67 -12.10
C GLY A 63 -0.22 -9.42 -10.76
N GLU A 64 0.25 -10.66 -10.73
CA GLU A 64 0.48 -11.37 -9.46
C GLU A 64 1.63 -10.75 -8.67
N ILE A 65 2.72 -10.37 -9.35
CA ILE A 65 3.86 -9.70 -8.69
C ILE A 65 3.41 -8.37 -8.07
N ILE A 66 2.61 -7.58 -8.80
CA ILE A 66 2.12 -6.30 -8.26
C ILE A 66 1.10 -6.53 -7.15
N LYS A 67 0.24 -7.54 -7.27
CA LYS A 67 -0.69 -7.92 -6.21
C LYS A 67 0.06 -8.23 -4.91
N ASP A 68 1.10 -9.05 -4.97
CA ASP A 68 1.92 -9.42 -3.81
C ASP A 68 2.64 -8.21 -3.21
N LEU A 69 3.18 -7.33 -4.07
CA LEU A 69 3.80 -6.07 -3.64
C LEU A 69 2.81 -5.22 -2.83
N TYR A 70 1.59 -5.02 -3.33
CA TYR A 70 0.57 -4.24 -2.63
C TYR A 70 0.02 -4.93 -1.38
N ALA A 71 -0.09 -6.26 -1.38
CA ALA A 71 -0.49 -7.03 -0.21
C ALA A 71 0.50 -6.83 0.95
N ASN A 72 1.80 -6.97 0.66
CA ASN A 72 2.87 -6.74 1.63
C ASN A 72 2.89 -5.29 2.13
N LEU A 73 2.77 -4.32 1.23
CA LEU A 73 2.75 -2.90 1.58
C LEU A 73 1.59 -2.55 2.52
N VAL A 74 0.39 -3.03 2.22
CA VAL A 74 -0.80 -2.74 3.05
C VAL A 74 -0.69 -3.41 4.40
N ARG A 75 -0.21 -4.66 4.46
CA ARG A 75 0.02 -5.36 5.72
C ARG A 75 0.98 -4.59 6.61
N TYR A 76 2.10 -4.12 6.05
CA TYR A 76 3.04 -3.27 6.77
C TYR A 76 2.37 -1.99 7.32
N PHE A 77 1.54 -1.30 6.52
CA PHE A 77 0.85 -0.09 6.99
C PHE A 77 -0.13 -0.36 8.14
N ILE A 78 -0.81 -1.51 8.13
CA ILE A 78 -1.69 -1.93 9.22
C ILE A 78 -0.87 -2.25 10.48
N ASP A 79 0.25 -2.95 10.34
CA ASP A 79 1.13 -3.29 11.47
C ASP A 79 1.72 -2.03 12.13
N GLU A 80 2.14 -1.04 11.32
CA GLU A 80 2.62 0.26 11.83
C GLU A 80 1.51 1.07 12.51
N GLU A 81 0.29 1.02 11.98
CA GLU A 81 -0.90 1.61 12.61
C GLU A 81 -1.11 1.02 14.03
N LEU A 82 -1.07 -0.31 14.16
CA LEU A 82 -1.22 -1.01 15.45
C LEU A 82 -0.13 -0.63 16.46
N LYS A 83 1.13 -0.46 16.02
CA LYS A 83 2.22 0.02 16.87
C LYS A 83 1.97 1.44 17.36
N TYR A 84 1.51 2.33 16.48
CA TYR A 84 1.21 3.71 16.83
C TYR A 84 0.09 3.82 17.87
N PHE A 85 -0.97 3.00 17.75
CA PHE A 85 -2.03 2.95 18.76
C PHE A 85 -1.54 2.46 20.12
N LYS A 86 -0.77 1.36 20.16
CA LYS A 86 -0.22 0.81 21.43
C LYS A 86 0.70 1.79 22.16
N ASN A 87 1.42 2.64 21.43
CA ASN A 87 2.31 3.65 22.03
C ASN A 87 1.56 4.90 22.52
N LYS A 88 0.32 5.13 22.08
CA LYS A 88 -0.53 6.25 22.53
C LYS A 88 -1.31 5.96 23.81
N GLU A 89 -1.42 4.69 24.19
CA GLU A 89 -2.11 4.23 25.41
C GLU A 89 -1.15 4.09 26.62
N LYS A 90 0.14 4.41 26.45
CA LYS A 90 1.14 4.54 27.52
C LYS A 90 1.41 6.00 27.82
#